data_AF-A0A8H4EQ45-F1
#
_entry.id   AF-A0A8H4EQ45-F1
#
_cell.length_a   1.000
_cell.length_b   1.000
_cell.length_c   1.000
_cell.angle_alpha   90.00
_cell.angle_beta   90.00
_cell.angle_gamma   90.00
#
_symmetry.space_group_name_H-M   'P 1'
#
loop_
_entity.id
_entity.type
_entity.pdbx_description
1 polymer ?
#
loop_
_entity_poly.entity_id
_entity_poly.type
_entity_poly.pdbx_seq_one_letter_code
_entity_poly.pdbx_strand_id
1 'polypeptide(L)'
;MFTKLDIDCLVIILEFLQDSPSSLFSCALVNRSWCKNSLPILWRNPWHDSIIDSIDPIRRRRLLISKFIATLPTSSKSILIKNKIILPPPIINPIFDYSVFIRYLNLDALKLTIKSWIYDSNSPKEFHGVYRSEIW
;
A
#
# COMPACT_ATOMS: atom_id res chain seq x y z
N MET A 1 16.89 -12.44 -29.74
CA MET A 1 16.98 -13.11 -28.43
C MET A 1 17.13 -12.02 -27.39
N PHE A 2 16.05 -11.67 -26.67
CA PHE A 2 16.14 -10.61 -25.64
C PHE A 2 16.93 -11.14 -24.46
N THR A 3 18.13 -10.60 -24.25
CA THR A 3 18.96 -10.93 -23.09
C THR A 3 18.23 -10.48 -21.84
N LYS A 4 17.93 -11.42 -20.96
CA LYS A 4 17.34 -11.15 -19.65
C LYS A 4 18.35 -10.31 -18.87
N LEU A 5 17.95 -9.12 -18.44
CA LEU A 5 18.78 -8.29 -17.56
C LEU A 5 19.11 -9.09 -16.30
N ASP A 6 20.39 -9.09 -15.93
CA ASP A 6 20.84 -9.73 -14.69
C ASP A 6 20.12 -9.13 -13.47
N ILE A 7 19.80 -9.96 -12.49
CA ILE A 7 19.02 -9.53 -11.32
C ILE A 7 19.79 -8.51 -10.49
N ASP A 8 21.11 -8.63 -10.39
CA ASP A 8 21.93 -7.72 -9.61
C ASP A 8 21.93 -6.33 -10.26
N CYS A 9 22.07 -6.28 -11.60
CA CYS A 9 21.94 -5.06 -12.37
C CYS A 9 20.54 -4.43 -12.22
N LEU A 10 19.48 -5.24 -12.25
CA LEU A 10 18.12 -4.77 -12.05
C LEU A 10 17.95 -4.13 -10.66
N VAL A 11 18.43 -4.78 -9.60
CA VAL A 11 18.34 -4.25 -8.24
C VAL A 11 19.06 -2.90 -8.14
N ILE A 12 20.26 -2.75 -8.71
CA ILE A 12 20.99 -1.47 -8.72
C ILE A 12 20.17 -0.35 -9.37
N ILE A 13 19.55 -0.63 -10.52
CA ILE A 13 18.69 0.36 -11.21
C ILE A 13 17.51 0.75 -10.32
N LEU A 14 16.86 -0.22 -9.67
CA LEU A 14 15.71 0.06 -8.82
C LEU A 14 16.11 0.83 -7.55
N GLU A 15 17.26 0.53 -6.95
CA GLU A 15 17.79 1.28 -5.79
C GLU A 15 18.07 2.73 -6.16
N PHE A 16 18.59 2.99 -7.36
CA PHE A 16 18.78 4.36 -7.85
C PHE A 16 17.45 5.14 -7.95
N LEU A 17 16.33 4.43 -8.12
CA LEU A 17 14.98 5.00 -8.20
C LEU A 17 14.27 5.08 -6.85
N GLN A 18 14.92 4.77 -5.72
CA GLN A 18 14.27 4.68 -4.40
C GLN A 18 13.50 5.94 -3.99
N ASP A 19 14.00 7.11 -4.38
CA ASP A 19 13.40 8.42 -4.05
C ASP A 19 12.34 8.87 -5.07
N SER A 20 12.11 8.08 -6.13
CA SER A 20 11.06 8.27 -7.14
C SER A 20 10.08 7.09 -7.14
N PRO A 21 9.10 7.07 -6.23
CA PRO A 21 8.25 5.90 -6.09
C PRO A 21 7.27 5.73 -7.26
N SER A 22 6.91 6.81 -7.96
CA SER A 22 6.17 6.75 -9.24
C SER A 22 6.94 5.95 -10.31
N SER A 23 8.26 6.13 -10.38
CA SER A 23 9.13 5.36 -11.27
C SER A 23 9.20 3.89 -10.83
N LEU A 24 9.38 3.63 -9.54
CA LEU A 24 9.37 2.27 -9.00
C LEU A 24 8.04 1.54 -9.22
N PHE A 25 6.92 2.26 -9.11
CA PHE A 25 5.60 1.72 -9.42
C PHE A 25 5.51 1.34 -10.89
N SER A 26 6.00 2.20 -11.79
CA SER A 26 6.04 1.90 -13.23
C SER A 26 6.92 0.68 -13.53
N CYS A 27 8.09 0.57 -12.88
CA CYS A 27 8.95 -0.61 -12.94
C CYS A 27 8.22 -1.88 -12.47
N ALA A 28 7.44 -1.80 -11.39
CA ALA A 28 6.72 -2.94 -10.86
C ALA A 28 5.68 -3.53 -11.83
N LEU A 29 5.21 -2.73 -12.80
CA LEU A 29 4.23 -3.14 -13.81
C LEU A 29 4.85 -3.82 -15.04
N VAL A 30 6.17 -3.76 -15.22
CA VAL A 30 6.85 -4.28 -16.43
C VAL A 30 6.67 -5.79 -16.59
N ASN A 31 7.03 -6.57 -15.56
CA ASN A 31 6.82 -8.03 -15.51
C ASN A 31 7.00 -8.57 -14.08
N ARG A 32 6.80 -9.88 -13.89
CA ARG A 32 6.90 -10.53 -12.56
C ARG A 32 8.25 -10.36 -11.87
N SER A 33 9.36 -10.35 -12.63
CA SER A 33 10.70 -10.18 -12.07
C SER A 33 10.92 -8.75 -11.57
N TRP A 34 10.52 -7.77 -12.37
CA TRP A 34 10.60 -6.36 -11.99
C TRP A 34 9.66 -6.05 -10.82
N CYS A 35 8.43 -6.59 -10.84
CA CYS A 35 7.48 -6.50 -9.74
C CYS A 35 8.08 -7.00 -8.41
N LYS A 36 8.64 -8.21 -8.40
CA LYS A 36 9.18 -8.84 -7.19
C LYS A 36 10.37 -8.05 -6.59
N ASN A 37 11.15 -7.35 -7.41
CA ASN A 37 12.30 -6.58 -6.95
C ASN A 37 11.97 -5.10 -6.65
N SER A 38 10.99 -4.52 -7.35
CA SER A 38 10.57 -3.12 -7.14
C SER A 38 9.72 -2.96 -5.88
N LEU A 39 8.83 -3.91 -5.60
CA LEU A 39 7.92 -3.82 -4.46
C LEU A 39 8.62 -3.73 -3.10
N PRO A 40 9.67 -4.52 -2.80
CA PRO A 40 10.42 -4.39 -1.55
C PRO A 40 11.01 -2.99 -1.34
N ILE A 41 11.50 -2.34 -2.40
CA ILE A 41 12.08 -0.99 -2.34
C ILE A 41 10.95 0.04 -2.16
N LEU A 42 9.89 -0.06 -2.97
CA LEU A 42 8.71 0.80 -2.90
C LEU A 42 8.04 0.78 -1.51
N TRP A 43 7.99 -0.40 -0.87
CA TRP A 43 7.34 -0.60 0.43
C TRP A 43 8.27 -0.43 1.64
N ARG A 44 9.51 0.04 1.46
CA ARG A 44 10.41 0.35 2.60
C ARG A 44 9.82 1.42 3.51
N ASN A 45 9.23 2.45 2.92
CA ASN A 45 8.63 3.59 3.62
C ASN A 45 7.26 3.93 3.01
N PRO A 46 6.21 3.17 3.32
CA PRO A 46 4.87 3.41 2.78
C PRO A 46 4.25 4.76 3.20
N TRP A 47 4.83 5.46 4.19
CA TRP A 47 4.39 6.79 4.65
C TRP A 47 5.11 7.94 3.94
N HIS A 48 6.04 7.67 3.02
CA HIS A 48 6.77 8.74 2.34
C HIS A 48 5.85 9.51 1.39
N ASP A 49 5.65 10.81 1.59
CA ASP A 49 4.61 11.57 0.89
C ASP A 49 4.80 11.60 -0.64
N SER A 50 6.02 11.40 -1.16
CA SER A 50 6.31 11.37 -2.61
C SER A 50 5.79 10.14 -3.38
N ILE A 51 5.14 9.17 -2.71
CA ILE A 51 4.90 7.90 -3.39
C ILE A 51 3.98 8.04 -4.62
N ILE A 52 3.00 8.95 -4.60
CA ILE A 52 2.15 9.23 -5.76
C ILE A 52 1.56 10.65 -5.65
N ASP A 53 2.18 11.64 -6.30
CA ASP A 53 1.68 13.04 -6.33
C ASP A 53 0.27 13.17 -6.92
N SER A 54 -0.18 12.16 -7.70
CA SER A 54 -1.48 12.15 -8.36
C SER A 54 -2.63 11.55 -7.54
N ILE A 55 -2.36 10.94 -6.38
CA ILE A 55 -3.40 10.37 -5.52
C ILE A 55 -3.63 11.27 -4.31
N ASP A 56 -4.90 11.62 -4.10
CA ASP A 56 -5.36 12.29 -2.89
C ASP A 56 -4.77 11.64 -1.62
N PRO A 57 -4.05 12.40 -0.76
CA PRO A 57 -3.41 11.88 0.44
C PRO A 57 -4.36 11.07 1.35
N ILE A 58 -5.64 11.43 1.41
CA ILE A 58 -6.64 10.71 2.21
C ILE A 58 -6.93 9.34 1.59
N ARG A 59 -7.22 9.29 0.28
CA ARG A 59 -7.39 8.02 -0.46
C ARG A 59 -6.19 7.10 -0.30
N ARG A 60 -4.97 7.64 -0.37
CA ARG A 60 -3.73 6.87 -0.19
C ARG A 60 -3.64 6.26 1.21
N ARG A 61 -3.87 7.05 2.26
CA ARG A 61 -3.87 6.59 3.66
C ARG A 61 -4.90 5.48 3.88
N ARG A 62 -6.08 5.60 3.27
CA ARG A 62 -7.12 4.57 3.32
C ARG A 62 -6.73 3.26 2.62
N LEU A 63 -6.05 3.33 1.47
CA LEU A 63 -5.55 2.14 0.78
C LEU A 63 -4.42 1.44 1.56
N LEU A 64 -3.60 2.24 2.25
CA LEU A 64 -2.52 1.75 3.09
C LEU A 64 -3.08 1.02 4.31
N ILE A 65 -4.03 1.62 5.03
CA ILE A 65 -4.63 0.97 6.21
C ILE A 65 -5.45 -0.27 5.83
N SER A 66 -6.14 -0.26 4.69
CA SER A 66 -6.91 -1.43 4.25
C SER A 66 -6.00 -2.60 3.92
N LYS A 67 -4.84 -2.35 3.28
CA LYS A 67 -3.82 -3.37 3.04
C LYS A 67 -3.25 -3.92 4.35
N PHE A 68 -2.92 -3.05 5.31
CA PHE A 68 -2.45 -3.49 6.63
C PHE A 68 -3.48 -4.36 7.35
N ILE A 69 -4.73 -3.92 7.41
CA ILE A 69 -5.83 -4.68 8.02
C ILE A 69 -6.01 -6.02 7.29
N ALA A 70 -5.90 -6.05 5.96
CA ALA A 70 -5.99 -7.28 5.18
C ALA A 70 -4.86 -8.27 5.52
N THR A 71 -3.64 -7.79 5.76
CA THR A 71 -2.49 -8.63 6.16
C THR A 71 -2.53 -9.09 7.62
N LEU A 72 -3.40 -8.53 8.47
CA LEU A 72 -3.45 -8.93 9.88
C LEU A 72 -3.89 -10.40 10.07
N PRO A 73 -3.36 -11.09 11.09
CA PRO A 73 -3.85 -12.40 11.50
C PRO A 73 -5.35 -12.38 11.84
N THR A 74 -6.02 -13.51 11.65
CA THR A 74 -7.45 -13.67 11.97
C THR A 74 -7.77 -13.33 13.43
N SER A 75 -6.85 -13.64 14.35
CA SER A 75 -6.95 -13.30 15.77
C SER A 75 -6.95 -11.78 16.02
N SER A 76 -6.11 -11.02 15.31
CA SER A 76 -6.10 -9.56 15.41
C SER A 76 -7.36 -8.95 14.81
N LYS A 77 -7.84 -9.48 13.67
CA LYS A 77 -9.08 -9.05 13.04
C LYS A 77 -10.30 -9.26 13.93
N SER A 78 -10.38 -10.38 14.65
CA SER A 78 -11.51 -10.68 15.55
C SER A 78 -11.56 -9.70 16.73
N ILE A 79 -10.41 -9.26 17.26
CA ILE A 79 -10.34 -8.22 18.29
C ILE A 79 -10.92 -6.90 17.77
N LEU A 80 -10.58 -6.49 16.54
CA LEU A 80 -11.11 -5.27 15.94
C LEU A 80 -12.64 -5.34 15.79
N ILE A 81 -13.17 -6.46 15.26
CA ILE A 81 -14.61 -6.69 15.11
C ILE A 81 -15.32 -6.65 16.47
N LYS A 82 -14.74 -7.28 17.51
CA LYS A 82 -15.27 -7.27 18.88
C LYS A 82 -15.39 -5.85 19.45
N ASN A 83 -14.47 -4.96 19.06
CA ASN A 83 -14.51 -3.54 19.42
C ASN A 83 -15.39 -2.69 18.48
N LYS A 84 -16.30 -3.32 17.72
CA LYS A 84 -17.25 -2.68 16.80
C LYS A 84 -16.59 -1.89 15.66
N ILE A 85 -15.34 -2.21 15.33
CA ILE A 85 -14.65 -1.60 14.20
C ILE A 85 -15.10 -2.31 12.91
N ILE A 86 -15.66 -1.54 11.97
CA ILE A 86 -16.06 -2.05 10.66
C ILE A 86 -14.79 -2.23 9.82
N LEU A 87 -14.45 -3.48 9.52
CA LEU A 87 -13.31 -3.77 8.65
C LEU A 87 -13.68 -3.44 7.19
N PRO A 88 -12.72 -2.92 6.39
CA PRO A 88 -12.94 -2.79 4.96
C PRO A 88 -13.22 -4.18 4.38
N PRO A 89 -14.05 -4.29 3.32
CA PRO A 89 -14.27 -5.56 2.67
C PRO A 89 -12.91 -6.15 2.28
N PRO A 90 -12.67 -7.46 2.47
CA PRO A 90 -11.44 -8.08 2.04
C PRO A 90 -11.36 -7.96 0.51
N ILE A 91 -10.56 -7.02 0.01
CA ILE A 91 -10.57 -6.69 -1.41
C ILE A 91 -10.01 -7.85 -2.23
N ILE A 92 -9.00 -8.57 -1.72
CA ILE A 92 -8.38 -9.81 -2.21
C ILE A 92 -7.20 -10.12 -1.26
N ASN A 93 -6.87 -11.40 -1.04
CA ASN A 93 -5.65 -11.75 -0.30
C ASN A 93 -4.43 -11.16 -1.04
N PRO A 94 -3.59 -10.35 -0.38
CA PRO A 94 -2.48 -9.71 -1.06
C PRO A 94 -1.49 -10.77 -1.56
N ILE A 95 -0.99 -10.58 -2.79
CA ILE A 95 -0.02 -11.49 -3.44
C ILE A 95 1.29 -11.56 -2.64
N PHE A 96 1.63 -10.47 -1.95
CA PHE A 96 2.82 -10.35 -1.13
C PHE A 96 2.44 -10.01 0.30
N ASP A 97 3.21 -10.52 1.25
CA ASP A 97 3.19 -10.01 2.61
C ASP A 97 3.95 -8.67 2.65
N TYR A 98 3.23 -7.59 2.32
CA TYR A 98 3.79 -6.24 2.28
C TYR A 98 4.35 -5.80 3.63
N SER A 99 3.93 -6.41 4.75
CA SER A 99 4.41 -6.05 6.08
C SER A 99 5.91 -6.34 6.26
N VAL A 100 6.42 -7.38 5.60
CA VAL A 100 7.84 -7.79 5.66
C VAL A 100 8.77 -6.82 4.95
N PHE A 101 8.25 -6.01 4.02
CA PHE A 101 9.06 -5.06 3.24
C PHE A 101 9.30 -3.73 3.96
N ILE A 102 8.58 -3.48 5.04
CA ILE A 102 8.63 -2.24 5.78
C ILE A 102 9.96 -2.11 6.52
N ARG A 103 10.65 -0.99 6.32
CA ARG A 103 11.94 -0.67 6.96
C ARG A 103 11.88 0.57 7.83
N TYR A 104 11.01 1.50 7.50
CA TYR A 104 10.74 2.67 8.31
C TYR A 104 9.39 2.48 8.99
N LEU A 105 9.09 3.16 10.09
CA LEU A 105 7.76 3.14 10.69
C LEU A 105 7.48 4.54 11.24
N ASN A 106 6.70 5.32 10.50
CA ASN A 106 6.28 6.63 10.95
C ASN A 106 5.01 6.50 11.80
N LEU A 107 5.18 6.48 13.13
CA LEU A 107 4.08 6.30 14.08
C LEU A 107 3.08 7.46 14.05
N ASP A 108 3.53 8.68 13.77
CA ASP A 108 2.65 9.84 13.69
C ASP A 108 1.79 9.78 12.43
N ALA A 109 2.39 9.46 11.28
CA ALA A 109 1.66 9.21 10.05
C ALA A 109 0.68 8.04 10.18
N LEU A 110 1.07 6.98 10.90
CA LEU A 110 0.20 5.85 11.18
C LEU A 110 -0.98 6.26 12.06
N LYS A 111 -0.74 6.97 13.17
CA LYS A 111 -1.82 7.49 14.05
C LYS A 111 -2.78 8.38 13.27
N LEU A 112 -2.27 9.28 12.44
CA LEU A 112 -3.11 10.15 11.59
C LEU A 112 -3.93 9.33 10.60
N THR A 113 -3.32 8.32 9.97
CA THR A 113 -4.00 7.41 9.04
C THR A 113 -5.13 6.64 9.72
N ILE A 114 -4.90 6.12 10.93
CA ILE A 114 -5.93 5.42 11.72
C ILE A 114 -7.07 6.36 12.09
N LYS A 115 -6.76 7.57 12.57
CA LYS A 115 -7.78 8.57 12.94
C LYS A 115 -8.65 8.94 11.73
N SER A 116 -8.04 9.23 10.58
CA SER A 116 -8.75 9.54 9.34
C SER A 116 -9.64 8.37 8.89
N TRP A 117 -9.13 7.14 8.95
CA TRP A 117 -9.90 5.96 8.57
C TRP A 117 -11.12 5.71 9.48
N ILE A 118 -10.96 5.87 10.79
CA ILE A 118 -12.08 5.73 11.75
C ILE A 118 -13.14 6.81 11.50
N TYR A 119 -12.71 8.06 11.26
CA TYR A 119 -13.62 9.15 10.95
C TYR A 119 -14.44 8.86 9.68
N ASP A 120 -13.78 8.43 8.59
CA ASP A 120 -14.45 8.06 7.34
C ASP A 120 -15.40 6.87 7.51
N SER A 121 -15.01 5.87 8.30
CA SER A 121 -15.82 4.66 8.53
C SER A 121 -17.08 4.95 9.37
N ASN A 122 -17.05 6.01 10.17
CA ASN A 122 -18.17 6.46 11.00
C ASN A 122 -18.98 7.60 10.34
N SER A 123 -18.53 8.14 9.21
CA SER A 123 -19.22 9.21 8.50
C SER A 123 -20.46 8.68 7.76
N PRO A 124 -21.57 9.45 7.68
CA PRO A 124 -22.76 9.06 6.92
C PRO A 124 -22.41 8.72 5.47
N LYS A 125 -22.99 7.62 4.97
CA LYS A 125 -22.64 6.94 3.70
C LYS A 125 -22.81 7.77 2.42
N GLU A 126 -23.22 9.03 2.49
CA GLU A 126 -23.45 9.91 1.34
C GLU A 126 -22.15 10.19 0.54
N PHE A 127 -20.97 10.04 1.15
CA PHE A 127 -19.67 10.24 0.48
C PHE A 127 -19.05 8.98 -0.14
N HIS A 128 -19.65 7.79 0.04
CA HIS A 128 -19.10 6.55 -0.50
C HIS A 128 -19.45 6.29 -1.98
N GLY A 129 -20.34 7.08 -2.57
CA GLY A 129 -20.82 6.91 -3.95
C GLY A 129 -19.86 7.40 -5.05
N VAL A 130 -18.87 8.23 -4.73
CA VAL A 130 -18.09 8.94 -5.77
C VAL A 130 -16.88 8.14 -6.28
N TYR A 131 -16.39 7.13 -5.55
CA TYR A 131 -15.09 6.51 -5.85
C TYR A 131 -15.16 5.03 -6.25
N ARG A 132 -16.36 4.49 -6.47
CA ARG A 132 -16.57 3.09 -6.87
C ARG A 132 -16.42 2.86 -8.38
N SER A 133 -16.32 3.91 -9.19
CA SER A 133 -16.35 3.84 -10.66
C SER A 133 -15.00 3.83 -11.37
N GLU A 134 -13.86 3.97 -10.67
CA GLU A 134 -12.54 4.04 -11.33
C GLU A 134 -11.55 3.06 -10.71
N ILE A 135 -11.84 1.78 -10.90
CA ILE A 135 -10.88 0.70 -10.68
C ILE A 135 -10.89 -0.19 -11.93
N TRP A 136 -10.44 0.38 -13.06
CA TRP A 136 -9.66 -0.24 -14.13
C TRP A 136 -8.90 0.86 -14.87
#